data_AF-A0A6I9Q2Q1-F1
#
_entry.id   AF-A0A6I9Q2Q1-F1
#
_cell.length_a   1.000
_cell.length_b   1.000
_cell.length_c   1.000
_cell.angle_alpha   90.00
_cell.angle_beta   90.00
_cell.angle_gamma   90.00
#
_symmetry.space_group_name_H-M   'P 1'
#
loop_
_entity.id
_entity.type
_entity.pdbx_description
1 polymer ?
#
loop_
_entity_poly.entity_id
_entity_poly.type
_entity_poly.pdbx_seq_one_letter_code
_entity_poly.pdbx_strand_id
1 'polypeptide(L)'
;MQSSNHRLRDLEQHHPLLSAGADVEAGSLAAGVIVGGPNAGHAGGARTLWFIQDSCGMVCAGITWFLVLYAEFVVNFVMLLPSKNFWYSLLNGATFNSLAVLALASHLRTMLSDPVRTVGLNSIPTPMVPICKRCIRKMDHHCPWVNNCVGEKNQRFFVLFTMYISLISAHALGLSGMHFFTCIKVQWNGKLPLCVDVDMCFSQNDKRRMSQR
;
A
#
# COMPACT_ATOMS: atom_id res chain seq x y z
N MET A 1 -22.76 -43.44 -25.03
CA MET A 1 -21.68 -44.13 -24.28
C MET A 1 -20.36 -43.56 -24.74
N GLN A 2 -19.78 -42.65 -23.96
CA GLN A 2 -18.60 -41.86 -24.33
C GLN A 2 -17.38 -42.45 -23.61
N SER A 3 -16.36 -42.79 -24.40
CA SER A 3 -15.24 -43.66 -24.08
C SER A 3 -14.29 -43.12 -22.99
N SER A 4 -13.84 -44.02 -22.10
CA SER A 4 -12.97 -43.80 -20.92
C SER A 4 -11.60 -43.16 -21.19
N ASN A 5 -11.26 -42.84 -22.44
CA ASN A 5 -9.96 -42.30 -22.83
C ASN A 5 -9.76 -40.80 -22.55
N HIS A 6 -10.82 -40.03 -22.25
CA HIS A 6 -10.68 -38.60 -21.96
C HIS A 6 -10.24 -38.31 -20.50
N ARG A 7 -10.45 -39.26 -19.58
CA ARG A 7 -10.04 -39.11 -18.16
C ARG A 7 -8.57 -39.46 -17.90
N LEU A 8 -7.90 -40.12 -18.85
CA LEU A 8 -6.51 -40.56 -18.69
C LEU A 8 -5.49 -39.49 -19.08
N ARG A 9 -5.89 -38.46 -19.85
CA ARG A 9 -4.99 -37.36 -20.25
C ARG A 9 -4.69 -36.38 -19.11
N ASP A 10 -5.52 -36.33 -18.08
CA ASP A 10 -5.33 -35.40 -16.94
C ASP A 10 -4.34 -35.93 -15.88
N LEU A 11 -3.94 -37.21 -15.93
CA LEU A 11 -3.00 -37.80 -14.96
C LEU A 11 -1.52 -37.75 -15.40
N GLU A 12 -1.24 -37.53 -16.68
CA GLU A 12 0.14 -37.55 -17.22
C GLU A 12 0.87 -36.19 -17.09
N GLN A 13 0.18 -35.09 -16.78
CA GLN A 13 0.78 -33.76 -16.73
C GLN A 13 1.42 -33.37 -15.39
N HIS A 14 1.34 -34.22 -14.36
CA HIS A 14 1.77 -33.89 -12.99
C HIS A 14 2.94 -34.73 -12.45
N HIS A 15 3.86 -35.20 -13.30
CA HIS A 15 5.14 -35.72 -12.81
C HIS A 15 6.28 -35.55 -13.81
N PRO A 16 7.21 -34.62 -13.53
CA PRO A 16 8.61 -34.91 -13.80
C PRO A 16 9.43 -34.63 -12.55
N LEU A 17 9.83 -35.71 -11.87
CA LEU A 17 11.01 -35.71 -11.02
C LEU A 17 12.03 -36.67 -11.62
N LEU A 18 13.27 -36.16 -11.70
CA LEU A 18 14.56 -36.83 -11.89
C LEU A 18 14.99 -37.09 -13.34
N SER A 19 15.88 -36.24 -13.87
CA SER A 19 17.31 -36.54 -14.01
C SER A 19 18.03 -35.53 -14.93
N ALA A 20 19.37 -35.51 -14.82
CA ALA A 20 20.38 -34.91 -15.70
C ALA A 20 20.79 -33.45 -15.41
N GLY A 21 22.04 -33.29 -14.97
CA GLY A 21 22.71 -32.02 -14.75
C GLY A 21 23.34 -31.40 -15.99
N ALA A 22 23.80 -30.17 -15.84
CA ALA A 22 24.91 -29.49 -16.53
C ALA A 22 24.81 -27.97 -16.27
N ASP A 23 25.71 -27.46 -15.44
CA ASP A 23 26.42 -26.17 -15.48
C ASP A 23 25.87 -25.06 -16.40
N VAL A 24 25.49 -23.92 -15.82
CA VAL A 24 25.83 -22.57 -16.33
C VAL A 24 26.02 -21.61 -15.15
N GLU A 25 27.28 -21.38 -14.78
CA GLU A 25 27.72 -20.14 -14.12
C GLU A 25 27.73 -18.98 -15.12
N ALA A 26 27.25 -17.80 -14.70
CA ALA A 26 27.65 -16.43 -15.08
C ALA A 26 26.44 -15.50 -14.85
N GLY A 27 26.47 -14.41 -14.08
CA GLY A 27 27.50 -13.75 -13.30
C GLY A 27 26.88 -12.46 -12.74
N SER A 28 27.39 -11.99 -11.60
CA SER A 28 27.65 -10.58 -11.25
C SER A 28 27.57 -10.40 -9.74
N LEU A 29 28.76 -10.39 -9.14
CA LEU A 29 29.05 -10.02 -7.76
C LEU A 29 28.84 -8.51 -7.56
N ALA A 30 28.07 -8.11 -6.56
CA ALA A 30 28.39 -6.94 -5.72
C ALA A 30 27.51 -6.89 -4.45
N ALA A 31 28.18 -6.98 -3.29
CA ALA A 31 27.73 -6.62 -1.94
C ALA A 31 26.59 -7.45 -1.30
N GLY A 32 26.89 -8.71 -0.94
CA GLY A 32 26.04 -9.54 -0.08
C GLY A 32 26.68 -9.81 1.28
N VAL A 33 26.05 -9.29 2.35
CA VAL A 33 26.24 -9.81 3.72
C VAL A 33 25.80 -11.28 3.72
N ILE A 34 26.72 -12.17 4.06
CA ILE A 34 26.52 -13.63 4.01
C ILE A 34 25.60 -14.06 5.17
N VAL A 35 24.43 -14.64 4.87
CA VAL A 35 23.79 -15.62 5.77
C VAL A 35 23.07 -16.72 4.97
N GLY A 36 23.70 -17.89 4.92
CA GLY A 36 23.05 -19.19 5.16
C GLY A 36 22.36 -19.90 3.99
N GLY A 37 23.05 -20.88 3.40
CA GLY A 37 22.44 -22.00 2.65
C GLY A 37 21.72 -23.01 3.56
N PRO A 38 21.00 -24.00 2.99
CA PRO A 38 20.05 -24.82 3.72
C PRO A 38 20.75 -26.00 4.39
N ASN A 39 20.96 -25.93 5.71
CA ASN A 39 21.00 -27.08 6.63
C ASN A 39 21.40 -26.60 8.04
N ALA A 40 20.44 -26.26 8.88
CA ALA A 40 20.61 -26.23 10.32
C ALA A 40 19.24 -26.22 11.01
N GLY A 41 18.88 -27.32 11.67
CA GLY A 41 17.92 -27.27 12.75
C GLY A 41 18.59 -26.65 13.96
N HIS A 42 18.11 -25.51 14.44
CA HIS A 42 18.20 -25.15 15.85
C HIS A 42 17.29 -23.97 16.21
N ALA A 43 16.73 -24.08 17.41
CA ALA A 43 16.06 -23.02 18.13
C ALA A 43 16.97 -21.78 18.28
N GLY A 44 16.41 -20.59 18.14
CA GLY A 44 17.13 -19.34 18.39
C GLY A 44 16.44 -18.15 17.76
N GLY A 45 15.84 -17.29 18.59
CA GLY A 45 15.07 -16.11 18.18
C GLY A 45 15.92 -15.01 17.55
N ALA A 46 16.18 -15.10 16.25
CA ALA A 46 16.56 -13.96 15.41
C ALA A 46 15.39 -13.66 14.46
N ARG A 47 14.87 -12.43 14.51
CA ARG A 47 13.80 -11.98 13.60
C ARG A 47 14.39 -11.77 12.20
N THR A 48 14.44 -12.81 11.39
CA THR A 48 14.74 -12.70 9.96
C THR A 48 13.67 -11.81 9.33
N LEU A 49 14.01 -10.54 9.07
CA LEU A 49 13.14 -9.62 8.35
C LEU A 49 13.01 -10.12 6.93
N TRP A 50 11.78 -10.39 6.53
CA TRP A 50 11.46 -10.91 5.20
C TRP A 50 11.34 -9.72 4.25
N PHE A 51 12.16 -9.68 3.21
CA PHE A 51 12.11 -8.63 2.18
C PHE A 51 12.40 -9.26 0.83
N ILE A 52 11.39 -9.35 -0.04
CA ILE A 52 11.60 -9.65 -1.46
C ILE A 52 12.14 -8.40 -2.12
N GLN A 53 13.19 -8.54 -2.93
CA GLN A 53 13.72 -7.44 -3.72
C GLN A 53 13.01 -7.38 -5.07
N ASP A 54 11.79 -6.82 -5.11
CA ASP A 54 11.10 -6.41 -6.33
C ASP A 54 11.29 -4.90 -6.54
N SER A 55 12.02 -4.51 -7.58
CA SER A 55 12.24 -3.11 -7.92
C SER A 55 10.95 -2.39 -8.28
N CYS A 56 10.01 -3.08 -8.93
CA CYS A 56 8.71 -2.52 -9.29
C CYS A 56 7.90 -2.19 -8.04
N GLY A 57 7.88 -3.12 -7.07
CA GLY A 57 7.14 -2.93 -5.83
C GLY A 57 7.69 -1.80 -4.95
N MET A 58 9.01 -1.61 -4.93
CA MET A 58 9.63 -0.49 -4.21
C MET A 58 9.31 0.87 -4.84
N VAL A 59 9.29 0.97 -6.17
CA VAL A 59 8.89 2.20 -6.87
C VAL A 59 7.42 2.51 -6.59
N CYS A 60 6.53 1.52 -6.71
CA CYS A 60 5.11 1.64 -6.39
C CYS A 60 4.86 2.13 -4.95
N ALA A 61 5.62 1.60 -3.98
CA ALA A 61 5.58 2.06 -2.60
C ALA A 61 6.07 3.51 -2.46
N GLY A 62 7.17 3.87 -3.12
CA GLY A 62 7.70 5.22 -3.14
C GLY A 62 6.68 6.23 -3.68
N ILE A 63 6.01 5.91 -4.78
CA ILE A 63 4.95 6.75 -5.37
C ILE A 63 3.79 6.92 -4.38
N THR A 64 3.32 5.83 -3.77
CA THR A 64 2.24 5.89 -2.78
C THR A 64 2.55 6.86 -1.65
N TRP A 65 3.75 6.75 -1.06
CA TRP A 65 4.16 7.60 0.05
C TRP A 65 4.42 9.05 -0.37
N PHE A 66 4.95 9.27 -1.56
CA PHE A 66 5.08 10.61 -2.13
C PHE A 66 3.72 11.30 -2.27
N LEU A 67 2.70 10.59 -2.81
CA LEU A 67 1.35 11.14 -2.97
C LEU A 67 0.69 11.43 -1.62
N VAL A 68 0.88 10.58 -0.62
CA VAL A 68 0.35 10.81 0.74
C VAL A 68 0.99 12.04 1.37
N LEU A 69 2.32 12.16 1.34
CA LEU A 69 3.03 13.34 1.87
C LEU A 69 2.65 14.62 1.12
N TYR A 70 2.46 14.54 -0.19
CA TYR A 70 2.00 15.68 -0.98
C TYR A 70 0.58 16.10 -0.58
N ALA A 71 -0.33 15.14 -0.36
CA ALA A 71 -1.67 15.44 0.13
C ALA A 71 -1.63 16.07 1.54
N GLU A 72 -0.77 15.58 2.44
CA GLU A 72 -0.56 16.18 3.76
C GLU A 72 -0.03 17.61 3.65
N PHE A 73 0.91 17.88 2.75
CA PHE A 73 1.42 19.22 2.49
C PHE A 73 0.29 20.16 2.03
N VAL A 74 -0.48 19.76 1.02
CA VAL A 74 -1.57 20.58 0.48
C VAL A 74 -2.64 20.86 1.55
N VAL A 75 -3.08 19.83 2.29
CA VAL A 75 -4.10 20.01 3.32
C VAL A 75 -3.58 20.93 4.43
N ASN A 76 -2.39 20.68 4.97
CA ASN A 76 -1.88 21.47 6.08
C ASN A 76 -1.56 22.91 5.66
N PHE A 77 -0.82 23.10 4.56
CA PHE A 77 -0.31 24.42 4.18
C PHE A 77 -1.30 25.25 3.37
N VAL A 78 -2.09 24.63 2.49
CA VAL A 78 -3.00 25.36 1.59
C VAL A 78 -4.40 25.49 2.20
N MET A 79 -4.91 24.44 2.85
CA MET A 79 -6.29 24.46 3.35
C MET A 79 -6.39 24.88 4.83
N LEU A 80 -5.50 24.35 5.69
CA LEU A 80 -5.61 24.49 7.14
C LEU A 80 -4.88 25.72 7.70
N LEU A 81 -3.66 26.03 7.24
CA LEU A 81 -2.91 27.21 7.71
C LEU A 81 -3.68 28.53 7.55
N PRO A 82 -4.41 28.80 6.45
CA PRO A 82 -5.21 30.02 6.34
C PRO A 82 -6.43 30.04 7.28
N SER A 83 -6.82 28.89 7.83
CA SER A 83 -8.01 28.80 8.67
C SER A 83 -7.82 29.56 9.99
N LYS A 84 -8.73 30.49 10.28
CA LYS A 84 -8.66 31.33 11.49
C LYS A 84 -8.92 30.56 12.78
N ASN A 85 -9.49 29.37 12.68
CA ASN A 85 -9.87 28.55 13.81
C ASN A 85 -8.72 27.60 14.15
N PHE A 86 -7.89 28.00 15.12
CA PHE A 86 -6.75 27.19 15.57
C PHE A 86 -7.12 25.72 15.84
N TRP A 87 -8.21 25.49 16.58
CA TRP A 87 -8.67 24.13 16.91
C TRP A 87 -9.06 23.31 15.68
N TYR A 88 -9.62 23.94 14.65
CA TYR A 88 -9.96 23.25 13.41
C TYR A 88 -8.71 22.82 12.65
N SER A 89 -7.72 23.72 12.53
CA SER A 89 -6.42 23.40 11.92
C SER A 89 -5.70 22.30 12.68
N LEU A 90 -5.68 22.38 14.01
CA LEU A 90 -5.00 21.41 14.86
C LEU A 90 -5.65 20.02 14.75
N LEU A 91 -6.98 19.92 14.89
CA LEU A 91 -7.67 18.63 14.87
C LEU A 91 -7.58 17.95 13.51
N ASN A 92 -7.80 18.68 12.41
CA ASN A 92 -7.70 18.09 11.08
C ASN A 92 -6.25 17.71 10.75
N GLY A 93 -5.27 18.58 11.04
CA GLY A 93 -3.86 18.27 10.80
C GLY A 93 -3.36 17.08 11.63
N ALA A 94 -3.73 17.01 12.91
CA ALA A 94 -3.41 15.87 13.76
C ALA A 94 -4.09 14.58 13.26
N THR A 95 -5.32 14.66 12.73
CA THR A 95 -6.02 13.52 12.14
C THR A 95 -5.30 12.99 10.91
N PHE A 96 -4.91 13.85 9.97
CA PHE A 96 -4.13 13.46 8.78
C PHE A 96 -2.83 12.77 9.17
N ASN A 97 -2.04 13.41 10.03
CA ASN A 97 -0.75 12.89 10.46
C ASN A 97 -0.88 11.55 11.19
N SER A 98 -1.90 11.41 12.05
CA SER A 98 -2.15 10.15 12.76
C SER A 98 -2.53 9.02 11.80
N LEU A 99 -3.42 9.30 10.84
CA LEU A 99 -3.82 8.32 9.82
C LEU A 99 -2.64 7.94 8.90
N ALA A 100 -1.78 8.90 8.53
CA ALA A 100 -0.59 8.64 7.73
C ALA A 100 0.40 7.72 8.46
N VAL A 101 0.66 7.97 9.75
CA VAL A 101 1.52 7.09 10.57
C VAL A 101 0.93 5.68 10.71
N LEU A 102 -0.38 5.57 10.91
CA LEU A 102 -1.06 4.27 10.99
C LEU A 102 -1.04 3.52 9.66
N ALA A 103 -1.22 4.22 8.54
CA ALA A 103 -1.06 3.67 7.20
C ALA A 103 0.39 3.18 6.98
N LEU A 104 1.40 3.94 7.43
CA LEU A 104 2.82 3.60 7.29
C LEU A 104 3.18 2.37 8.09
N ALA A 105 2.77 2.33 9.35
CA ALA A 105 2.99 1.17 10.20
C ALA A 105 2.33 -0.09 9.64
N SER A 106 1.12 0.03 9.08
CA SER A 106 0.39 -1.10 8.48
C SER A 106 1.02 -1.56 7.17
N HIS A 107 1.46 -0.62 6.33
CA HIS A 107 2.16 -0.89 5.07
C HIS A 107 3.50 -1.59 5.32
N LEU A 108 4.32 -1.03 6.22
CA LEU A 108 5.62 -1.60 6.60
C LEU A 108 5.47 -3.01 7.19
N ARG A 109 4.45 -3.23 8.04
CA ARG A 109 4.15 -4.57 8.54
C ARG A 109 3.71 -5.52 7.42
N THR A 110 2.96 -5.05 6.43
CA THR A 110 2.54 -5.89 5.28
C THR A 110 3.74 -6.26 4.41
N MET A 111 4.67 -5.33 4.20
CA MET A 111 5.91 -5.55 3.45
C MET A 111 6.85 -6.53 4.15
N LEU A 112 7.07 -6.36 5.46
CA LEU A 112 8.08 -7.11 6.20
C LEU A 112 7.58 -8.42 6.84
N SER A 113 6.27 -8.67 6.81
CA SER A 113 5.70 -9.89 7.38
C SER A 113 5.81 -11.06 6.40
N ASP A 114 6.28 -12.20 6.90
CA ASP A 114 6.20 -13.45 6.14
C ASP A 114 4.73 -13.92 6.00
N PRO A 115 4.19 -14.04 4.78
CA PRO A 115 2.83 -14.53 4.54
C PRO A 115 2.61 -16.02 4.88
N VAL A 116 3.62 -16.72 5.41
CA VAL A 116 3.65 -18.16 5.76
C VAL A 116 3.82 -19.06 4.55
N ARG A 117 4.95 -19.76 4.54
CA ARG A 117 5.19 -20.92 3.67
C ARG A 117 4.43 -22.14 4.21
N THR A 118 3.69 -22.84 3.35
CA THR A 118 3.24 -24.21 3.70
C THR A 118 4.45 -25.13 3.62
N VAL A 119 4.93 -25.62 4.77
CA VAL A 119 5.98 -26.63 4.84
C VAL A 119 5.33 -27.90 5.38
N GLY A 120 4.90 -28.81 4.50
CA GLY A 120 4.42 -30.12 4.93
C GLY A 120 3.68 -30.92 3.86
N LEU A 121 4.03 -32.20 3.73
CA LEU A 121 3.34 -33.19 2.88
C LEU A 121 1.85 -33.37 3.23
N ASN A 122 1.41 -32.90 4.40
CA ASN A 122 0.02 -33.01 4.89
C ASN A 122 -0.77 -31.70 4.76
N SER A 123 -0.24 -30.69 4.06
CA SER A 123 -0.92 -29.41 3.89
C SER A 123 -1.67 -29.34 2.56
N ILE A 124 -2.87 -28.74 2.59
CA ILE A 124 -3.75 -28.51 1.43
C ILE A 124 -2.91 -28.02 0.24
N PRO A 125 -3.07 -28.60 -0.98
CA PRO A 125 -2.35 -28.12 -2.15
C PRO A 125 -2.63 -26.63 -2.35
N THR A 126 -1.59 -25.81 -2.19
CA THR A 126 -1.66 -24.38 -2.48
C THR A 126 -0.83 -24.10 -3.73
N PRO A 127 -1.33 -23.27 -4.67
CA PRO A 127 -0.60 -22.97 -5.89
C PRO A 127 0.72 -22.28 -5.55
N MET A 128 1.81 -22.77 -6.14
CA MET A 128 3.12 -22.10 -6.08
C MET A 128 2.98 -20.75 -6.78
N VAL A 129 3.37 -19.67 -6.10
CA VAL A 129 3.39 -18.34 -6.71
C VAL A 129 4.71 -18.17 -7.46
N PRO A 130 4.73 -18.08 -8.81
CA PRO A 130 5.98 -18.11 -9.59
C PRO A 130 6.95 -16.99 -9.22
N ILE A 131 6.44 -15.79 -8.94
CA ILE A 131 7.24 -14.63 -8.54
C ILE A 131 7.84 -14.76 -7.13
N CYS A 132 7.10 -15.35 -6.19
CA CYS A 132 7.56 -15.57 -4.81
C CYS A 132 8.32 -16.92 -4.65
N LYS A 133 8.31 -17.79 -5.68
CA LYS A 133 8.87 -19.16 -5.71
C LYS A 133 8.54 -20.02 -4.49
N ARG A 134 7.32 -19.92 -3.96
CA ARG A 134 6.87 -20.65 -2.75
C ARG A 134 5.36 -20.84 -2.72
N CYS A 135 4.94 -21.84 -1.97
CA CYS A 135 3.53 -22.10 -1.65
C CYS A 135 3.11 -21.26 -0.43
N ILE A 136 2.10 -20.41 -0.62
CA ILE A 136 1.57 -19.50 0.41
C ILE A 136 0.26 -20.06 0.94
N ARG A 137 0.14 -20.20 2.26
CA ARG A 137 -1.08 -20.73 2.88
C ARG A 137 -2.21 -19.71 2.76
N LYS A 138 -3.35 -20.14 2.18
CA LYS A 138 -4.48 -19.25 1.83
C LYS A 138 -3.98 -18.00 1.11
N MET A 139 -3.27 -18.22 0.01
CA MET A 139 -2.85 -17.14 -0.87
C MET A 139 -4.07 -16.39 -1.37
N ASP A 140 -4.06 -15.06 -1.21
CA ASP A 140 -5.08 -14.19 -1.77
C ASP A 140 -4.60 -13.68 -3.13
N HIS A 141 -3.52 -12.90 -3.14
CA HIS A 141 -2.87 -12.44 -4.37
C HIS A 141 -1.41 -12.01 -4.11
N HIS A 142 -0.64 -11.84 -5.19
CA HIS A 142 0.63 -11.11 -5.14
C HIS A 142 0.37 -9.63 -5.42
N CYS A 143 0.83 -8.76 -4.53
CA CYS A 143 0.58 -7.32 -4.65
C CYS A 143 1.92 -6.58 -4.81
N PRO A 144 2.18 -6.00 -6.00
CA PRO A 144 3.39 -5.22 -6.23
C PRO A 144 3.50 -4.03 -5.27
N TRP A 145 2.40 -3.38 -4.92
CA TRP A 145 2.37 -2.19 -4.05
C TRP A 145 2.87 -2.41 -2.62
N VAL A 146 2.89 -3.66 -2.16
CA VAL A 146 3.45 -4.06 -0.86
C VAL A 146 4.69 -4.92 -1.03
N ASN A 147 5.18 -5.10 -2.26
CA ASN A 147 6.35 -5.92 -2.58
C ASN A 147 6.30 -7.29 -1.86
N ASN A 148 5.11 -7.88 -1.79
CA ASN A 148 4.86 -9.10 -1.03
C ASN A 148 3.64 -9.86 -1.55
N CYS A 149 3.68 -11.18 -1.33
CA CYS A 149 2.51 -12.03 -1.42
C CYS A 149 1.58 -11.76 -0.21
N VAL A 150 0.29 -11.55 -0.44
CA VAL A 150 -0.73 -11.40 0.62
C VAL A 150 -1.37 -12.77 0.90
N GLY A 151 -1.34 -13.17 2.16
CA GLY A 151 -1.88 -14.43 2.66
C GLY A 151 -2.29 -14.32 4.13
N GLU A 152 -2.61 -15.44 4.77
CA GLU A 152 -3.34 -15.43 6.06
C GLU A 152 -2.73 -14.55 7.17
N LYS A 153 -1.39 -14.48 7.29
CA LYS A 153 -0.75 -13.72 8.39
C LYS A 153 -0.65 -12.22 8.13
N ASN A 154 -0.49 -11.78 6.88
CA ASN A 154 -0.33 -10.37 6.54
C ASN A 154 -1.60 -9.73 5.96
N GLN A 155 -2.62 -10.52 5.61
CA GLN A 155 -3.91 -10.03 5.11
C GLN A 155 -4.53 -8.98 6.03
N ARG A 156 -4.49 -9.16 7.36
CA ARG A 156 -5.02 -8.17 8.31
C ARG A 156 -4.33 -6.81 8.22
N PHE A 157 -3.02 -6.79 8.01
CA PHE A 157 -2.25 -5.56 7.91
C PHE A 157 -2.48 -4.88 6.57
N PHE A 158 -2.65 -5.68 5.50
CA PHE A 158 -3.03 -5.20 4.19
C PHE A 158 -4.39 -4.50 4.21
N VAL A 159 -5.40 -5.12 4.85
CA VAL A 159 -6.73 -4.52 4.99
C VAL A 159 -6.69 -3.23 5.80
N LEU A 160 -5.93 -3.20 6.92
CA LEU A 160 -5.75 -1.99 7.71
C LEU A 160 -5.08 -0.87 6.91
N PHE A 161 -4.02 -1.17 6.17
CA PHE A 161 -3.36 -0.22 5.28
C PHE A 161 -4.35 0.40 4.29
N THR A 162 -5.09 -0.43 3.54
CA THR A 162 -6.07 0.04 2.56
C THR A 162 -7.18 0.85 3.20
N MET A 163 -7.66 0.46 4.38
CA MET A 163 -8.64 1.20 5.15
C MET A 163 -8.10 2.59 5.54
N TYR A 164 -6.89 2.70 6.08
CA TYR A 164 -6.32 4.00 6.45
C TYR A 164 -6.13 4.93 5.25
N ILE A 165 -5.65 4.42 4.11
CA ILE A 165 -5.56 5.21 2.87
C ILE A 165 -6.94 5.68 2.40
N SER A 166 -7.96 4.82 2.50
CA SER A 166 -9.34 5.21 2.15
C SER A 166 -9.88 6.32 3.08
N LEU A 167 -9.57 6.28 4.38
CA LEU A 167 -9.97 7.29 5.35
C LEU A 167 -9.27 8.63 5.08
N ILE A 168 -7.96 8.61 4.80
CA ILE A 168 -7.19 9.81 4.40
C ILE A 168 -7.83 10.43 3.15
N SER A 169 -8.15 9.60 2.16
CA SER A 169 -8.71 10.05 0.88
C SER A 169 -10.12 10.64 1.06
N ALA A 170 -10.98 9.99 1.84
CA ALA A 170 -12.34 10.46 2.13
C ALA A 170 -12.31 11.76 2.94
N HIS A 171 -11.39 11.88 3.91
CA HIS A 171 -11.23 13.09 4.71
C HIS A 171 -10.71 14.25 3.85
N ALA A 172 -9.71 14.03 2.99
CA ALA A 172 -9.21 15.03 2.04
C ALA A 172 -10.29 15.49 1.06
N LEU A 173 -11.07 14.55 0.52
CA LEU A 173 -12.19 14.85 -0.37
C LEU A 173 -13.27 15.65 0.35
N GLY A 174 -13.59 15.31 1.60
CA GLY A 174 -14.56 16.03 2.42
C GLY A 174 -14.13 17.47 2.68
N LEU A 175 -12.87 17.70 3.08
CA LEU A 175 -12.32 19.05 3.28
C LEU A 175 -12.34 19.86 1.98
N SER A 176 -11.83 19.27 0.90
CA SER A 176 -11.80 19.91 -0.43
C SER A 176 -13.19 20.26 -0.93
N GLY A 177 -14.15 19.33 -0.75
CA GLY A 177 -15.55 19.53 -1.09
C GLY A 177 -16.18 20.67 -0.30
N MET A 178 -16.01 20.69 1.03
CA MET A 178 -16.53 21.79 1.88
C MET A 178 -15.94 23.15 1.48
N HIS A 179 -14.64 23.21 1.18
CA HIS A 179 -14.00 24.43 0.66
C HIS A 179 -14.64 24.85 -0.67
N PHE A 180 -14.79 23.92 -1.61
CA PHE A 180 -15.39 24.18 -2.92
C PHE A 180 -16.85 24.66 -2.81
N PHE A 181 -17.68 24.01 -1.99
CA PHE A 181 -19.07 24.42 -1.76
C PHE A 181 -19.18 25.81 -1.14
N THR A 182 -18.27 26.15 -0.22
CA THR A 182 -18.21 27.49 0.37
C THR A 182 -17.87 28.53 -0.69
N CYS A 183 -16.91 28.24 -1.58
CA CYS A 183 -16.55 29.11 -2.69
C CYS A 183 -17.73 29.33 -3.66
N ILE A 184 -18.42 28.26 -4.06
CA ILE A 184 -19.59 28.35 -4.95
C ILE A 184 -20.71 29.18 -4.31
N LYS A 185 -21.03 28.97 -3.03
CA LYS A 185 -22.06 29.76 -2.34
C LYS A 185 -21.74 31.26 -2.34
N VAL A 186 -20.47 31.62 -2.14
CA VAL A 186 -20.03 33.03 -2.16
C VAL A 186 -20.18 33.64 -3.56
N GLN A 187 -19.85 32.88 -4.61
CA GLN A 187 -20.01 33.32 -6.00
C GLN A 187 -21.49 33.45 -6.40
N TRP A 188 -22.33 32.46 -6.08
CA TRP A 188 -23.75 32.45 -6.46
C TRP A 188 -24.57 33.55 -5.78
N ASN A 189 -24.17 33.97 -4.59
CA ASN A 189 -24.78 35.12 -3.91
C ASN A 189 -24.46 36.48 -4.57
N GLY A 190 -23.89 36.49 -5.79
CA GLY A 190 -23.72 37.67 -6.64
C GLY A 190 -22.68 38.66 -6.14
N LYS A 191 -21.85 38.24 -5.18
CA LYS A 191 -20.98 39.16 -4.45
C LYS A 191 -19.55 39.24 -5.00
N LEU A 192 -19.09 38.38 -5.92
CA LEU A 192 -17.67 38.36 -6.35
C LEU A 192 -17.49 37.86 -7.81
N PRO A 193 -16.43 38.26 -8.56
CA PRO A 193 -16.10 37.65 -9.86
C PRO A 193 -15.73 36.17 -9.68
N LEU A 194 -15.85 35.38 -10.76
CA LEU A 194 -15.53 33.94 -10.79
C LEU A 194 -14.24 33.64 -10.00
N CYS A 195 -14.37 32.89 -8.90
CA CYS A 195 -13.19 32.38 -8.19
C CYS A 195 -12.67 31.16 -8.94
N VAL A 196 -11.84 31.43 -9.94
CA VAL A 196 -11.10 30.39 -10.67
C VAL A 196 -10.00 29.74 -9.82
N ASP A 197 -9.64 30.36 -8.68
CA ASP A 197 -8.68 29.85 -7.70
C ASP A 197 -9.24 29.89 -6.27
N VAL A 198 -9.01 28.80 -5.52
CA VAL A 198 -9.45 28.67 -4.11
C VAL A 198 -8.76 29.71 -3.22
N ASP A 199 -7.49 30.00 -3.50
CA ASP A 199 -6.70 31.03 -2.81
C ASP A 199 -7.27 32.44 -3.04
N MET A 200 -7.79 32.71 -4.25
CA MET A 200 -8.45 33.97 -4.57
C MET A 200 -9.77 34.11 -3.81
N CYS A 201 -10.54 33.03 -3.67
CA CYS A 201 -11.77 33.05 -2.88
C CYS A 201 -11.49 33.33 -1.39
N PHE A 202 -10.42 32.76 -0.83
CA PHE A 202 -10.05 32.96 0.57
C PHE A 202 -9.54 34.40 0.84
N SER A 203 -8.64 34.90 0.00
CA SER A 203 -8.10 36.27 0.08
C SER A 203 -9.19 37.35 -0.03
N GLN A 204 -10.16 37.17 -0.93
CA GLN A 204 -11.29 38.10 -1.10
C GLN A 204 -12.31 38.03 0.04
N ASN A 205 -12.49 36.86 0.66
CA ASN A 205 -13.35 36.73 1.85
C ASN A 205 -12.73 37.46 3.05
N ASP A 206 -11.40 37.40 3.18
CA ASP A 206 -10.70 38.07 4.28
C ASP A 206 -10.71 39.60 4.14
N LYS A 207 -10.43 40.12 2.95
CA LYS A 207 -10.54 41.57 2.64
C LYS A 207 -11.93 42.12 2.94
N ARG A 208 -13.00 41.37 2.67
CA ARG A 208 -14.37 41.78 2.98
C ARG A 208 -14.73 41.73 4.45
N ARG A 209 -14.21 40.75 5.20
CA ARG A 209 -14.42 40.68 6.66
C ARG A 209 -13.76 41.87 7.38
N MET A 210 -12.62 42.35 6.86
CA MET A 210 -11.97 43.56 7.38
C MET A 210 -12.68 44.84 6.95
N SER A 211 -13.30 44.88 5.78
CA SER A 211 -14.13 46.03 5.34
C SER A 211 -15.47 46.16 6.08
N GLN A 212 -15.94 45.11 6.77
CA GLN A 212 -17.20 45.10 7.52
C GLN A 212 -17.02 45.19 9.04
N ARG A 213 -15.78 45.35 9.53
CA ARG A 213 -15.45 45.69 10.92
C ARG A 213 -14.96 47.13 10.98
#